data_AF-A0A957XUQ6-F1
#
_entry.id   AF-A0A957XUQ6-F1
#
_cell.length_a   1.000
_cell.length_b   1.000
_cell.length_c   1.000
_cell.angle_alpha   90.00
_cell.angle_beta   90.00
_cell.angle_gamma   90.00
#
_symmetry.space_group_name_H-M   'P 1'
#
loop_
_entity.id
_entity.type
_entity.pdbx_description
1 polymer ?
#
loop_
_entity_poly.entity_id
_entity_poly.type
_entity_poly.pdbx_seq_one_letter_code
_entity_poly.pdbx_strand_id
1 'polypeptide(L)' 'MTTKKRKRHTPEQIVRKLRDADAMLNAGQSMAAVLQALEVSESTFDRWRNQYGGMKS' A
#
# COMPACT_ATOMS: atom_id res chain seq x y z
N MET A 1 -19.67 8.06 -22.42
CA MET A 1 -18.55 7.24 -21.90
C MET A 1 -18.42 7.53 -20.41
N THR A 2 -18.81 6.60 -19.54
CA THR A 2 -18.72 6.81 -18.08
C THR A 2 -17.26 6.67 -17.66
N THR A 3 -16.62 7.78 -17.31
CA THR A 3 -15.29 7.77 -16.71
C THR A 3 -15.41 7.09 -15.34
N LYS A 4 -15.04 5.82 -15.25
CA LYS A 4 -14.99 5.05 -14.00
C LYS A 4 -14.18 5.87 -12.98
N LYS A 5 -14.85 6.50 -12.01
CA LYS A 5 -14.22 7.28 -10.94
C LYS A 5 -13.23 6.35 -10.23
N ARG A 6 -11.94 6.48 -10.58
CA ARG A 6 -10.89 5.73 -9.89
C ARG A 6 -10.90 6.21 -8.44
N LYS A 7 -11.24 5.31 -7.50
CA LYS A 7 -11.05 5.58 -6.07
C LYS A 7 -9.55 5.82 -5.87
N ARG A 8 -9.16 7.09 -5.72
CA ARG A 8 -7.77 7.47 -5.45
C ARG A 8 -7.55 7.34 -3.95
N HIS A 9 -6.50 6.64 -3.55
CA HIS A 9 -6.03 6.70 -2.18
C HIS A 9 -5.35 8.06 -1.98
N THR A 10 -5.67 8.75 -0.88
CA THR A 10 -4.94 9.98 -0.53
C THR A 10 -3.53 9.62 -0.06
N PRO A 11 -2.54 10.54 -0.15
CA PRO A 11 -1.20 10.31 0.37
C PRO A 11 -1.19 9.79 1.82
N GLU A 12 -2.05 10.32 2.69
CA GLU A 12 -2.16 9.91 4.09
C GLU A 12 -2.67 8.47 4.23
N GLN A 13 -3.65 8.08 3.41
CA GLN A 13 -4.13 6.69 3.37
C GLN A 13 -3.04 5.73 2.89
N ILE A 14 -2.25 6.15 1.90
CA ILE A 14 -1.14 5.36 1.37
C ILE A 14 -0.08 5.15 2.45
N VAL A 15 0.35 6.22 3.13
CA VAL A 15 1.36 6.13 4.20
C VAL A 15 0.85 5.25 5.35
N ARG A 16 -0.42 5.36 5.74
CA ARG A 16 -1.00 4.47 6.76
C ARG A 16 -0.97 3.01 6.32
N LYS A 17 -1.39 2.71 5.09
CA LYS A 17 -1.35 1.35 4.52
C LYS A 17 0.09 0.80 4.43
N LEU A 18 1.07 1.64 4.11
CA LEU A 18 2.48 1.23 4.10
C LEU A 18 2.99 0.89 5.51
N ARG A 19 2.61 1.66 6.54
CA ARG A 19 2.96 1.34 7.93
C ARG A 19 2.30 0.04 8.40
N ASP A 20 1.04 -0.17 8.05
CA ASP A 20 0.34 -1.42 8.34
C ASP A 20 1.03 -2.59 7.63
N ALA A 21 1.47 -2.40 6.38
CA ALA A 21 2.27 -3.38 5.63
C ALA A 21 3.57 -3.75 6.35
N ASP A 22 4.33 -2.74 6.81
CA ASP A 22 5.58 -2.96 7.51
C ASP A 22 5.35 -3.69 8.85
N ALA A 23 4.28 -3.36 9.58
CA ALA A 23 3.91 -4.07 10.81
C ALA A 23 3.57 -5.55 10.55
N MET A 24 2.82 -5.83 9.49
CA MET A 24 2.48 -7.20 9.07
C MET A 24 3.71 -8.00 8.64
N LEU A 25 4.61 -7.39 7.87
CA LEU A 25 5.87 -8.02 7.47
C LEU A 25 6.77 -8.29 8.68
N ASN A 26 6.86 -7.35 9.63
CA ASN A 26 7.60 -7.53 10.89
C ASN A 26 6.99 -8.60 11.78
N ALA A 27 5.67 -8.81 11.71
CA ALA A 27 4.97 -9.93 12.36
C ALA A 27 5.20 -11.29 11.65
N GLY A 28 6.00 -11.32 10.57
CA GLY A 28 6.33 -12.52 9.82
C GLY A 28 5.30 -12.90 8.76
N GLN A 29 4.35 -12.02 8.43
CA GLN A 29 3.41 -12.30 7.34
C GLN A 29 4.11 -12.22 5.98
N SER A 30 3.63 -13.02 5.04
CA SER A 30 4.14 -12.99 3.66
C SER A 30 3.63 -11.76 2.92
N MET A 31 4.38 -11.33 1.90
CA MET A 31 3.96 -10.23 1.02
C MET A 31 2.57 -10.47 0.41
N ALA A 32 2.25 -11.72 0.03
CA ALA A 32 0.94 -12.06 -0.51
C ALA A 32 -0.21 -11.81 0.49
N ALA A 33 0.00 -12.15 1.76
CA ALA A 33 -0.99 -11.90 2.82
C ALA A 33 -1.18 -10.40 3.05
N VAL A 34 -0.09 -9.62 3.02
CA VAL A 34 -0.12 -8.16 3.17
C VAL A 34 -0.89 -7.50 2.01
N LEU A 35 -0.61 -7.88 0.76
CA LEU A 35 -1.31 -7.36 -0.42
C LEU A 35 -2.80 -7.68 -0.39
N GLN A 36 -3.15 -8.89 0.05
CA GLN A 36 -4.54 -9.31 0.23
C GLN A 36 -5.24 -8.49 1.33
N ALA A 37 -4.59 -8.29 2.48
CA ALA A 37 -5.15 -7.52 3.59
C ALA A 37 -5.34 -6.03 3.25
N LEU A 38 -4.46 -5.46 2.43
CA LEU A 38 -4.53 -4.06 2.01
C LEU A 38 -5.44 -3.82 0.80
N GLU A 39 -5.95 -4.90 0.19
CA GLU A 39 -6.75 -4.93 -1.05
C GLU A 39 -6.07 -4.17 -2.20
N VAL A 40 -4.76 -4.38 -2.38
CA VAL A 40 -3.97 -3.71 -3.42
C VAL A 40 -3.16 -4.72 -4.23
N SER A 41 -2.93 -4.38 -5.50
CA SER A 41 -2.01 -5.13 -6.33
C SER A 41 -0.56 -4.88 -5.91
N GLU A 42 0.31 -5.85 -6.18
CA GLU A 42 1.76 -5.72 -6.00
C GLU A 42 2.32 -4.49 -6.72
N SER A 43 1.87 -4.24 -7.95
CA SER A 43 2.27 -3.05 -8.73
C SER A 43 1.88 -1.72 -8.08
N THR A 44 0.73 -1.69 -7.38
CA THR A 44 0.30 -0.49 -6.64
C THR A 44 1.15 -0.31 -5.39
N PHE A 45 1.41 -1.40 -4.68
CA PHE A 45 2.22 -1.40 -3.47
C PHE A 45 3.68 -0.99 -3.74
N ASP A 46 4.29 -1.53 -4.80
CA ASP A 46 5.65 -1.16 -5.21
C ASP A 46 5.76 0.34 -5.55
N ARG A 47 4.79 0.86 -6.33
CA ARG A 47 4.72 2.29 -6.63
C ARG A 47 4.61 3.13 -5.35
N TRP A 48 3.79 2.70 -4.39
CA TRP A 48 3.64 3.39 -3.13
C TRP A 48 4.92 3.37 -2.31
N ARG A 49 5.63 2.24 -2.23
CA ARG A 49 6.94 2.18 -1.55
C ARG A 49 7.98 3.09 -2.22
N ASN A 50 7.99 3.16 -3.54
CA ASN A 50 8.89 4.06 -4.27
C ASN A 50 8.55 5.54 -4.05
N GLN A 51 7.25 5.87 -3.96
CA GLN A 51 6.79 7.26 -3.85
C GLN A 51 6.72 7.78 -2.40
N TYR A 52 6.41 6.91 -1.44
CA TYR A 52 6.13 7.26 -0.05
C TYR A 52 6.94 6.45 0.97
N GLY A 53 7.56 5.33 0.58
CA GLY A 53 8.39 4.49 1.45
C GLY A 53 9.78 5.05 1.75
N GLY A 54 10.15 6.17 1.10
CA GLY A 54 11.35 6.94 1.41
C GLY A 54 11.24 7.81 2.67
N MET A 55 10.06 7.86 3.32
CA MET A 55 9.89 8.50 4.64
C MET A 55 10.53 7.64 5.74
N LYS A 56 11.85 7.45 5.67
CA LYS A 56 12.64 7.02 6.83
C LYS A 56 12.65 8.19 7.82
N SER A 57 12.18 7.93 9.04
CA SER A 57 12.59 8.70 10.23
C SER A 57 14.07 8.46 10.52
#